data_AF-A0A9E3YB81-F1
#
_entry.id   AF-A0A9E3YB81-F1
#
_cell.length_a   1.000
_cell.length_b   1.000
_cell.length_c   1.000
_cell.angle_alpha   90.00
_cell.angle_beta   90.00
_cell.angle_gamma   90.00
#
_symmetry.space_group_name_H-M   'P 1'
#
loop_
_entity.id
_entity.type
_entity.pdbx_description
1 polymer ?
#
loop_
_entity_poly.entity_id
_entity_poly.type
_entity_poly.pdbx_seq_one_letter_code
_entity_poly.pdbx_strand_id
1 'polypeptide(L)'
;MTEVRVVLSGADELEVMDVAGLEAELGGVRRVRARLDGHEARLLNALTKARQRAANRKGKQSEGGTKPDPGPPAPSRKAQREAEARSRRLTANPDVAETLEAGEINSEQADYLTNTDLPDDIKARLLADAMTQSADETRAAVREAEREQTREDPEERLARQRRRRRGSCGIDGEDMIWF
;
A
#
# COMPACT_ATOMS: atom_id res chain seq x y z
N MET A 1 -27.48 -16.28 -25.76
CA MET A 1 -26.05 -16.44 -25.42
C MET A 1 -25.28 -15.61 -26.41
N THR A 2 -24.65 -14.53 -25.94
CA THR A 2 -23.99 -13.54 -26.79
C THR A 2 -22.52 -13.91 -26.86
N GLU A 3 -22.12 -14.55 -27.96
CA GLU A 3 -20.72 -14.93 -28.21
C GLU A 3 -19.95 -13.67 -28.62
N VAL A 4 -19.12 -13.13 -27.73
CA VAL A 4 -18.25 -11.99 -28.04
C VAL A 4 -16.93 -12.55 -28.55
N ARG A 5 -16.69 -12.40 -29.85
CA ARG A 5 -15.43 -12.80 -30.51
C ARG A 5 -14.52 -11.59 -30.63
N VAL A 6 -13.38 -11.62 -29.94
CA VAL A 6 -12.36 -10.57 -30.02
C VAL A 6 -11.24 -11.05 -30.93
N VAL A 7 -10.91 -10.24 -31.94
CA VAL A 7 -9.83 -10.53 -32.90
C VAL A 7 -8.58 -9.81 -32.43
N LEU A 8 -7.59 -10.55 -31.94
CA LEU A 8 -6.28 -10.01 -31.58
C LEU A 8 -5.37 -10.03 -32.81
N SER A 9 -5.10 -8.85 -33.38
CA SER A 9 -4.15 -8.69 -34.49
C SER A 9 -2.73 -8.58 -33.94
N GLY A 10 -1.90 -9.60 -34.15
CA GLY A 10 -0.51 -9.59 -33.68
C GLY A 10 0.41 -10.70 -34.18
N ALA A 11 -0.10 -11.84 -34.63
CA ALA A 11 0.67 -12.88 -35.31
C ALA A 11 -0.25 -13.60 -36.30
N ASP A 12 0.32 -14.18 -37.36
CA ASP A 12 -0.36 -14.76 -38.54
C ASP A 12 -1.31 -15.96 -38.26
N GLU A 13 -1.80 -16.14 -37.03
CA GLU A 13 -2.78 -17.16 -36.66
C GLU A 13 -3.97 -16.52 -35.94
N LEU A 14 -5.16 -16.62 -36.56
CA LEU A 14 -6.42 -16.16 -36.00
C LEU A 14 -6.89 -17.16 -34.91
N GLU A 15 -6.47 -16.97 -33.67
CA GLU A 15 -7.05 -17.70 -32.54
C GLU A 15 -8.40 -17.09 -32.14
N VAL A 16 -9.48 -17.87 -32.34
CA VAL A 16 -10.79 -17.54 -31.82
C VAL A 16 -10.82 -17.97 -30.35
N MET A 17 -10.57 -17.03 -29.45
CA MET A 17 -10.71 -17.25 -28.01
C MET A 17 -12.09 -16.82 -27.52
N ASP A 18 -12.64 -17.60 -26.59
CA ASP A 18 -13.82 -17.22 -25.83
C ASP A 18 -13.48 -16.21 -24.72
N VAL A 19 -14.50 -15.64 -24.08
CA VAL A 19 -14.32 -14.64 -23.01
C VAL A 19 -13.50 -15.21 -21.85
N ALA A 20 -13.70 -16.48 -21.51
CA ALA A 20 -12.95 -17.16 -20.44
C ALA A 20 -11.46 -17.30 -20.77
N GLY A 21 -11.13 -17.62 -22.03
CA GLY A 21 -9.75 -17.64 -22.52
C GLY A 21 -9.09 -16.26 -22.43
N LEU A 22 -9.79 -15.20 -22.84
CA LEU A 22 -9.28 -13.83 -22.76
C LEU A 22 -9.04 -13.38 -21.32
N GLU A 23 -9.94 -13.73 -20.40
CA GLU A 23 -9.77 -13.46 -18.96
C GLU A 23 -8.56 -14.22 -18.39
N ALA A 24 -8.34 -15.47 -18.81
CA ALA A 24 -7.20 -16.27 -18.38
C ALA A 24 -5.86 -15.69 -18.86
N GLU A 25 -5.77 -15.29 -20.14
CA GLU A 25 -4.59 -14.61 -20.67
C GLU A 25 -4.33 -13.28 -19.99
N LEU A 26 -5.38 -12.46 -19.81
CA LEU A 26 -5.26 -11.17 -19.16
C LEU A 26 -4.85 -11.33 -17.69
N GLY A 27 -5.33 -12.38 -17.00
CA GLY A 27 -4.83 -12.81 -15.70
C GLY A 27 -3.35 -13.23 -15.73
N GLY A 28 -2.93 -13.94 -16.79
CA GLY A 28 -1.52 -14.27 -17.05
C GLY A 28 -0.63 -13.04 -17.18
N VAL A 29 -1.03 -12.08 -18.02
CA VAL A 29 -0.32 -10.80 -18.22
C VAL A 29 -0.24 -10.01 -16.91
N ARG A 30 -1.33 -9.96 -16.14
CA ARG A 30 -1.35 -9.31 -14.81
C ARG A 30 -0.35 -9.94 -13.85
N ARG A 31 -0.26 -11.28 -13.80
CA ARG A 31 0.73 -11.99 -12.97
C ARG A 31 2.17 -11.70 -13.40
N VAL A 32 2.45 -11.69 -14.70
CA VAL A 32 3.79 -11.34 -15.21
C VAL A 32 4.16 -9.92 -14.83
N ARG A 33 3.21 -8.97 -14.95
CA ARG A 33 3.43 -7.58 -14.54
C ARG A 33 3.70 -7.46 -13.04
N ALA A 34 2.91 -8.13 -12.20
CA ALA A 34 3.14 -8.13 -10.75
C ALA A 34 4.52 -8.68 -10.37
N ARG A 35 4.99 -9.73 -11.05
CA ARG A 35 6.36 -10.24 -10.87
C ARG A 35 7.43 -9.23 -11.29
N LEU A 36 7.23 -8.53 -12.41
CA LEU A 36 8.15 -7.47 -12.86
C LEU A 36 8.20 -6.32 -11.86
N ASP A 37 7.05 -5.87 -11.34
CA ASP A 37 6.96 -4.87 -10.29
C ASP A 37 7.72 -5.32 -9.02
N GLY A 38 7.57 -6.59 -8.62
CA GLY A 38 8.32 -7.19 -7.52
C GLY A 38 9.83 -7.21 -7.75
N HIS A 39 10.28 -7.56 -8.96
CA HIS A 39 11.70 -7.51 -9.32
C HIS A 39 12.25 -6.09 -9.33
N GLU A 40 11.49 -5.11 -9.84
CA GLU A 40 11.86 -3.70 -9.81
C GLU A 40 12.05 -3.22 -8.36
N ALA A 41 11.10 -3.55 -7.47
CA ALA A 41 11.21 -3.23 -6.05
C ALA A 41 12.47 -3.83 -5.41
N ARG A 42 12.82 -5.10 -5.73
CA ARG A 42 14.07 -5.73 -5.26
C ARG A 42 15.30 -4.98 -5.75
N LEU A 43 15.35 -4.61 -7.03
CA LEU A 43 16.47 -3.88 -7.63
C LEU A 43 16.64 -2.49 -7.01
N LEU A 44 15.55 -1.76 -6.81
CA LEU A 44 15.56 -0.45 -6.15
C LEU A 44 16.05 -0.56 -4.70
N ASN A 45 15.63 -1.59 -3.97
CA ASN A 45 16.12 -1.84 -2.61
C ASN A 45 17.61 -2.20 -2.59
N ALA A 46 18.06 -3.05 -3.51
CA ALA A 46 19.48 -3.41 -3.67
C ALA A 46 20.34 -2.19 -4.01
N LEU A 47 19.89 -1.34 -4.93
CA LEU A 47 20.55 -0.08 -5.29
C LEU A 47 20.63 0.88 -4.11
N THR A 48 19.57 0.97 -3.32
CA THR A 48 19.52 1.83 -2.12
C THR A 48 20.51 1.33 -1.06
N LYS A 49 20.53 0.02 -0.78
CA LYS A 49 21.53 -0.61 0.10
C LYS A 49 22.96 -0.41 -0.43
N ALA A 50 23.19 -0.53 -1.73
CA ALA A 50 24.49 -0.30 -2.34
C ALA A 50 24.94 1.17 -2.20
N ARG A 51 24.04 2.13 -2.42
CA ARG A 51 24.31 3.57 -2.21
C ARG A 51 24.61 3.90 -0.75
N GLN A 52 23.85 3.34 0.19
CA GLN A 52 24.14 3.50 1.63
C GLN A 52 25.51 2.92 2.00
N ARG A 53 25.85 1.73 1.49
CA ARG A 53 27.19 1.14 1.69
C ARG A 53 28.30 2.01 1.08
N ALA A 54 28.08 2.58 -0.11
CA ALA A 54 29.04 3.47 -0.76
C ALA A 54 29.21 4.80 0.00
N ALA A 55 28.12 5.38 0.52
CA ALA A 55 28.16 6.57 1.36
C ALA A 55 28.91 6.31 2.68
N ASN A 56 28.66 5.17 3.31
CA ASN A 56 29.36 4.75 4.54
C ASN A 56 30.86 4.46 4.30
N ARG A 57 31.23 3.99 3.10
CA ARG A 57 32.64 3.84 2.70
C ARG A 57 33.32 5.18 2.38
N LYS A 58 32.65 6.10 1.68
CA LYS A 58 33.16 7.46 1.43
C LYS A 58 33.33 8.29 2.70
N GLY A 59 32.44 8.12 3.68
CA GLY A 59 32.59 8.73 5.01
C GLY A 59 33.77 8.19 5.83
N LYS A 60 34.33 7.02 5.47
CA LYS A 60 35.54 6.45 6.08
C LYS A 60 36.81 6.64 5.23
N GLN A 61 36.70 7.13 4.00
CA GLN A 61 37.83 7.31 3.07
C GLN A 61 37.94 8.74 2.50
N SER A 62 37.33 9.73 3.14
CA SER A 62 37.45 11.13 2.73
C SER A 62 38.75 11.78 3.26
N GLU A 63 39.88 11.22 2.84
CA GLU A 63 41.14 11.94 2.58
C GLU A 63 41.71 11.32 1.30
N GLY A 64 41.55 12.00 0.16
CA GLY A 64 42.12 11.54 -1.11
C GLY A 64 41.16 11.66 -2.28
N GLY A 65 41.35 12.70 -3.08
CA GLY A 65 40.49 13.03 -4.21
C GLY A 65 40.45 11.96 -5.30
N THR A 66 39.28 11.80 -5.93
CA THR A 66 39.16 11.29 -7.29
C THR A 66 37.89 11.87 -7.90
N LYS A 67 38.01 12.43 -9.11
CA LYS A 67 36.91 13.02 -9.89
C LYS A 67 35.80 11.97 -10.11
N PRO A 68 34.52 12.30 -9.86
CA PRO A 68 33.44 11.36 -10.13
C PRO A 68 33.12 11.30 -11.63
N ASP A 69 33.20 10.10 -12.17
CA ASP A 69 32.62 9.64 -13.44
C ASP A 69 31.13 10.04 -13.52
N PRO A 70 30.57 10.50 -14.66
CA PRO A 70 29.17 10.92 -14.74
C PRO A 70 28.29 9.67 -14.83
N GLY A 71 28.06 9.04 -13.68
CA GLY A 71 27.02 8.03 -13.51
C GLY A 71 25.63 8.61 -13.83
N PRO A 72 24.64 7.74 -14.10
CA PRO A 72 23.30 8.14 -14.49
C PRO A 72 22.70 9.17 -13.51
N PRO A 73 21.86 10.10 -13.98
CA PRO A 73 21.38 11.22 -13.19
C PRO A 73 20.83 10.73 -11.86
N ALA A 74 21.39 11.26 -10.78
CA ALA A 74 20.97 10.90 -9.43
C ALA A 74 19.45 11.18 -9.32
N PRO A 75 18.64 10.23 -8.82
CA PRO A 75 17.24 10.50 -8.58
C PRO A 75 17.11 11.70 -7.64
N SER A 76 16.09 12.51 -7.86
CA SER A 76 15.85 13.68 -7.03
C SER A 76 15.82 13.26 -5.54
N ARG A 77 16.29 14.14 -4.65
CA ARG A 77 16.25 13.87 -3.20
C ARG A 77 14.85 13.45 -2.71
N LYS A 78 13.79 13.91 -3.40
CA LYS A 78 12.41 13.53 -3.16
C LYS A 78 12.15 12.06 -3.54
N ALA A 79 12.49 11.65 -4.75
CA ALA A 79 12.33 10.27 -5.21
C ALA A 79 13.13 9.28 -4.34
N GLN A 80 14.33 9.67 -3.90
CA GLN A 80 15.12 8.85 -2.99
C GLN A 80 14.44 8.68 -1.61
N ARG A 81 13.88 9.75 -1.05
CA ARG A 81 13.15 9.69 0.22
C ARG A 81 11.88 8.84 0.12
N GLU A 82 11.15 8.94 -0.99
CA GLU A 82 9.95 8.13 -1.25
C GLU A 82 10.30 6.64 -1.36
N ALA A 83 11.36 6.30 -2.10
CA ALA A 83 11.85 4.92 -2.20
C ALA A 83 12.32 4.36 -0.85
N GLU A 84 13.01 5.18 -0.05
CA GLU A 84 13.44 4.79 1.31
C GLU A 84 12.25 4.58 2.25
N ALA A 85 11.24 5.45 2.21
CA ALA A 85 10.02 5.30 2.99
C ALA A 85 9.26 4.03 2.61
N ARG A 86 9.11 3.77 1.30
CA ARG A 86 8.48 2.56 0.78
C ARG A 86 9.21 1.29 1.21
N SER A 87 10.54 1.27 1.09
CA SER A 87 11.37 0.16 1.53
C SER A 87 11.21 -0.14 3.03
N ARG A 88 11.17 0.90 3.87
CA ARG A 88 10.93 0.74 5.32
C ARG A 88 9.56 0.15 5.61
N ARG A 89 8.51 0.59 4.91
CA ARG A 89 7.14 0.08 5.07
C ARG A 89 7.01 -1.38 4.67
N LEU A 90 7.61 -1.78 3.56
CA LEU A 90 7.68 -3.18 3.14
C LEU A 90 8.48 -4.04 4.12
N THR A 91 9.59 -3.50 4.67
CA THR A 91 10.37 -4.23 5.70
C THR A 91 9.59 -4.43 7.00
N ALA A 92 8.67 -3.51 7.33
CA ALA A 92 7.81 -3.62 8.50
C ALA A 92 6.61 -4.58 8.30
N ASN A 93 6.27 -4.90 7.05
CA ASN A 93 5.15 -5.80 6.69
C ASN A 93 5.69 -6.94 5.81
N PRO A 94 6.37 -7.93 6.41
CA PRO A 94 7.06 -8.98 5.65
C PRO A 94 6.10 -9.79 4.78
N ASP A 95 4.89 -10.07 5.25
CA ASP A 95 3.89 -10.84 4.49
C ASP A 95 3.50 -10.13 3.19
N VAL A 96 3.26 -8.81 3.25
CA VAL A 96 2.93 -8.00 2.05
C VAL A 96 4.12 -7.96 1.08
N ALA A 97 5.35 -7.91 1.61
CA ALA A 97 6.55 -7.93 0.79
C ALA A 97 6.74 -9.28 0.08
N GLU A 98 6.47 -10.40 0.77
CA GLU A 98 6.56 -11.74 0.20
C GLU A 98 5.50 -11.96 -0.91
N THR A 99 4.26 -11.52 -0.69
CA THR A 99 3.18 -11.67 -1.68
C THR A 99 3.39 -10.76 -2.91
N LEU A 100 3.95 -9.57 -2.71
CA LEU A 100 4.37 -8.70 -3.81
C LEU A 100 5.53 -9.34 -4.58
N GLU A 101 6.45 -9.99 -3.86
CA GLU A 101 7.60 -10.69 -4.44
C GLU A 101 7.19 -11.92 -5.27
N ALA A 102 6.15 -12.63 -4.84
CA ALA A 102 5.52 -13.74 -5.56
C ALA A 102 4.73 -13.27 -6.80
N GLY A 103 4.41 -11.98 -6.87
CA GLY A 103 3.56 -11.39 -7.91
C GLY A 103 2.08 -11.76 -7.76
N GLU A 104 1.64 -12.07 -6.54
CA GLU A 104 0.25 -12.35 -6.20
C GLU A 104 -0.55 -11.04 -6.04
N ILE A 105 0.13 -9.98 -5.60
CA ILE A 105 -0.40 -8.62 -5.55
C ILE A 105 0.50 -7.68 -6.36
N ASN A 106 -0.07 -6.57 -6.84
CA ASN A 106 0.67 -5.53 -7.54
C ASN A 106 1.23 -4.46 -6.58
N SER A 107 2.05 -3.58 -7.14
CA SER A 107 2.70 -2.48 -6.43
C SER A 107 1.73 -1.50 -5.75
N GLU A 108 0.56 -1.25 -6.34
CA GLU A 108 -0.46 -0.34 -5.81
C GLU A 108 -1.21 -0.96 -4.61
N GLN A 109 -1.56 -2.25 -4.71
CA GLN A 109 -2.15 -3.01 -3.62
C GLN A 109 -1.23 -3.07 -2.39
N ALA A 110 0.06 -3.33 -2.62
CA ALA A 110 1.06 -3.33 -1.56
C ALA A 110 1.18 -1.94 -0.90
N ASP A 111 1.11 -0.86 -1.68
CA ASP A 111 1.14 0.50 -1.14
C ASP A 111 -0.10 0.80 -0.29
N TYR A 112 -1.31 0.36 -0.69
CA TYR A 112 -2.50 0.53 0.14
C TYR A 112 -2.37 -0.23 1.46
N LEU A 113 -1.99 -1.50 1.43
CA LEU A 113 -1.90 -2.33 2.65
C LEU A 113 -0.83 -1.81 3.63
N THR A 114 0.33 -1.39 3.13
CA THR A 114 1.44 -0.91 3.97
C THR A 114 1.29 0.52 4.47
N ASN A 115 0.42 1.33 3.87
CA ASN A 115 0.17 2.72 4.28
C ASN A 115 -0.94 2.85 5.34
N THR A 116 -1.56 1.76 5.74
CA THR A 116 -2.67 1.77 6.69
C THR A 116 -2.20 1.59 8.12
N ASP A 117 -2.89 2.26 9.04
CA ASP A 117 -2.72 2.07 10.49
C ASP A 117 -3.68 0.99 11.04
N LEU A 118 -4.17 0.12 10.15
CA LEU A 118 -5.04 -0.99 10.52
C LEU A 118 -4.29 -2.02 11.40
N PRO A 119 -4.99 -2.67 12.34
CA PRO A 119 -4.49 -3.82 13.09
C PRO A 119 -4.02 -4.96 12.18
N ASP A 120 -3.04 -5.73 12.65
CA ASP A 120 -2.38 -6.79 11.87
C ASP A 120 -3.34 -7.89 11.42
N ASP A 121 -4.35 -8.23 12.23
CA ASP A 121 -5.39 -9.23 11.90
C ASP A 121 -6.28 -8.76 10.73
N ILE A 122 -6.66 -7.48 10.71
CA ILE A 122 -7.42 -6.88 9.61
C ILE A 122 -6.54 -6.80 8.36
N LYS A 123 -5.27 -6.44 8.50
CA LYS A 123 -4.31 -6.42 7.39
C LYS A 123 -4.10 -7.81 6.77
N ALA A 124 -3.97 -8.86 7.58
CA ALA A 124 -3.84 -10.23 7.09
C ALA A 124 -5.06 -10.65 6.26
N ARG A 125 -6.27 -10.31 6.72
CA ARG A 125 -7.50 -10.57 5.95
C ARG A 125 -7.52 -9.79 4.63
N LEU A 126 -7.23 -8.48 4.67
CA LEU A 126 -7.20 -7.65 3.46
C LEU A 126 -6.12 -8.08 2.46
N LEU A 127 -5.00 -8.62 2.96
CA LEU A 127 -3.95 -9.18 2.11
C LEU A 127 -4.44 -10.43 1.37
N ALA A 128 -5.13 -11.34 2.06
CA ALA A 128 -5.73 -12.52 1.43
C ALA A 128 -6.76 -12.14 0.37
N ASP A 129 -7.62 -11.16 0.67
CA ASP A 129 -8.61 -10.64 -0.28
C ASP A 129 -7.92 -10.02 -1.51
N ALA A 130 -6.85 -9.24 -1.32
CA ALA A 130 -6.11 -8.56 -2.38
C ALA A 130 -5.51 -9.50 -3.44
N MET A 131 -5.20 -10.76 -3.09
CA MET A 131 -4.69 -11.76 -4.04
C MET A 131 -5.71 -12.14 -5.12
N THR A 132 -6.99 -11.98 -4.82
CA THR A 132 -8.11 -12.34 -5.72
C THR A 132 -8.82 -11.12 -6.30
N GLN A 133 -8.54 -9.94 -5.76
CA GLN A 133 -9.23 -8.70 -6.10
C GLN A 133 -8.37 -7.77 -6.95
N SER A 134 -9.02 -6.81 -7.58
CA SER A 134 -8.37 -5.69 -8.23
C SER A 134 -7.78 -4.68 -7.23
N ALA A 135 -6.92 -3.79 -7.71
CA ALA A 135 -6.36 -2.71 -6.89
C ALA A 135 -7.45 -1.75 -6.37
N ASP A 136 -8.47 -1.46 -7.18
CA ASP A 136 -9.58 -0.59 -6.80
C ASP A 136 -10.45 -1.19 -5.70
N GLU A 137 -10.72 -2.50 -5.77
CA GLU A 137 -11.45 -3.24 -4.73
C GLU A 137 -10.64 -3.30 -3.43
N THR A 138 -9.33 -3.58 -3.53
CA THR A 138 -8.42 -3.58 -2.37
C THR A 138 -8.43 -2.20 -1.69
N ARG A 139 -8.36 -1.12 -2.48
CA ARG A 139 -8.44 0.26 -1.99
C ARG A 139 -9.77 0.55 -1.28
N ALA A 140 -10.88 0.07 -1.85
CA ALA A 140 -12.20 0.27 -1.26
C ALA A 140 -12.33 -0.48 0.08
N ALA A 141 -11.89 -1.73 0.13
CA ALA A 141 -11.91 -2.57 1.33
C ALA A 141 -11.04 -1.99 2.45
N VAL A 142 -9.85 -1.49 2.12
CA VAL A 142 -8.97 -0.78 3.07
C VAL A 142 -9.68 0.45 3.65
N ARG A 143 -10.28 1.30 2.79
CA ARG A 143 -10.99 2.50 3.24
C ARG A 143 -12.21 2.18 4.11
N GLU A 144 -12.89 1.07 3.82
CA GLU A 144 -14.00 0.60 4.64
C GLU A 144 -13.53 0.15 6.01
N ALA A 145 -12.45 -0.64 6.07
CA ALA A 145 -11.84 -1.07 7.33
C ALA A 145 -11.39 0.12 8.20
N GLU A 146 -10.76 1.14 7.59
CA GLU A 146 -10.36 2.36 8.31
C GLU A 146 -11.57 3.13 8.85
N ARG A 147 -12.67 3.19 8.08
CA ARG A 147 -13.92 3.79 8.54
C ARG A 147 -14.54 3.01 9.69
N GLU A 148 -14.50 1.68 9.64
CA GLU A 148 -15.03 0.84 10.71
C GLU A 148 -14.22 1.01 12.00
N GLN A 149 -12.90 1.12 11.89
CA GLN A 149 -12.04 1.36 13.06
C GLN A 149 -12.21 2.76 13.66
N THR A 150 -12.51 3.76 12.82
CA THR A 150 -12.77 5.14 13.28
C THR A 150 -14.22 5.38 13.71
N ARG A 151 -15.12 4.40 13.51
CA ARG A 151 -16.47 4.46 14.07
C ARG A 151 -16.36 4.34 15.58
N GLU A 152 -16.60 5.46 16.24
CA GLU A 152 -16.77 5.49 17.69
C GLU A 152 -17.87 4.51 18.10
N ASP A 153 -17.55 3.67 19.08
CA ASP A 153 -18.48 2.67 19.59
C ASP A 153 -19.79 3.36 20.07
N PRO A 154 -20.97 2.89 19.65
CA PRO A 154 -22.24 3.38 20.16
C PRO A 154 -22.30 3.48 21.69
N GLU A 155 -21.67 2.55 22.41
CA GLU A 155 -21.61 2.55 23.87
C GLU A 155 -20.72 3.67 24.40
N GLU A 156 -19.56 3.92 23.80
CA GLU A 156 -18.67 5.03 24.15
C GLU A 156 -19.33 6.38 23.88
N ARG A 157 -20.06 6.49 22.77
CA ARG A 157 -20.86 7.68 22.44
C ARG A 157 -21.95 7.92 23.47
N LEU A 158 -22.69 6.88 23.87
CA LEU A 158 -23.72 6.98 24.91
C LEU A 158 -23.12 7.32 26.28
N ALA A 159 -21.98 6.72 26.65
CA ALA A 159 -21.27 7.01 27.88
C ALA A 159 -20.80 8.47 27.94
N ARG A 160 -20.25 8.99 26.83
CA ARG A 160 -19.86 10.40 26.69
C ARG A 160 -21.07 11.33 26.74
N GLN A 161 -22.19 10.98 26.10
CA GLN A 161 -23.44 11.75 26.21
C GLN A 161 -23.98 11.78 27.64
N ARG A 162 -23.94 10.65 28.36
CA ARG A 162 -24.31 10.58 29.78
C ARG A 162 -23.41 11.45 30.66
N ARG A 163 -22.09 11.44 30.43
CA ARG A 163 -21.15 12.34 31.14
C ARG A 163 -21.46 13.82 30.89
N ARG A 164 -21.74 14.21 29.64
CA ARG A 164 -22.11 15.60 29.30
C ARG A 164 -23.41 16.04 29.98
N ARG A 165 -24.43 15.18 30.02
CA ARG A 165 -25.71 15.48 30.69
C ARG A 165 -25.60 15.53 32.22
N ARG A 166 -24.70 14.74 32.82
CA ARG A 166 -24.42 14.83 34.26
C ARG A 166 -23.61 16.07 34.64
N GLY A 167 -22.80 16.60 33.72
CA GLY A 167 -22.05 17.85 33.93
C GLY A 167 -22.89 19.13 33.84
N SER A 168 -24.13 19.07 33.32
CA SER A 168 -25.02 20.24 33.17
C SER A 168 -26.15 20.31 34.21
N CYS A 169 -26.15 19.45 35.22
CA CYS A 169 -27.15 19.45 36.31
C CYS A 169 -26.54 19.83 37.68
N GLY A 170 -25.43 20.56 37.69
CA GLY A 170 -25.02 21.37 38.83
C GLY A 170 -25.51 22.80 38.62
N ILE A 171 -26.83 23.01 38.67
CA ILE A 171 -27.36 24.34 38.98
C ILE A 171 -27.28 24.39 40.50
N ASP A 172 -26.33 25.18 41.01
CA ASP A 172 -26.24 25.51 42.42
C ASP A 172 -27.57 26.14 42.86
N GLY A 173 -28.29 25.44 43.73
CA GLY A 173 -29.58 25.87 44.25
C GLY A 173 -29.49 26.98 45.31
N GLU A 174 -28.36 27.67 45.43
CA GLU A 174 -28.13 28.66 46.50
C GLU A 174 -28.17 30.14 46.07
N ASP A 175 -28.32 30.46 44.77
CA ASP A 175 -28.32 31.87 44.30
C ASP A 175 -29.58 32.27 43.51
N MET A 176 -30.77 32.04 44.10
CA MET A 176 -32.02 32.64 43.61
C MET A 176 -32.77 33.36 44.75
N ILE A 177 -32.11 34.34 45.35
CA ILE A 177 -32.79 35.45 46.04
C ILE A 177 -33.03 36.54 44.99
N TRP A 178 -34.27 36.63 44.51
CA TRP A 178 -34.74 37.77 43.73
C TRP A 178 -35.05 38.93 44.70
N PHE A 179 -34.34 40.04 44.54
CA PHE A 179 -34.80 41.40 44.90
C PHE A 179 -35.08 42.17 43.62
#